data_AF-A0AAX6NEE1-F1
#
_entry.id   AF-A0AAX6NEE1-F1
#
_cell.length_a   1.000
_cell.length_b   1.000
_cell.length_c   1.000
_cell.angle_alpha   90.00
_cell.angle_beta   90.00
_cell.angle_gamma   90.00
#
_symmetry.space_group_name_H-M   'P 1'
#
loop_
_entity.id
_entity.type
_entity.pdbx_description
1 polymer ?
#
loop_
_entity_poly.entity_id
_entity_poly.type
_entity_poly.pdbx_seq_one_letter_code
_entity_poly.pdbx_strand_id
1 'polypeptide(L)'
;MKILDCSNVKTTITSLCKLFNTTEKHLEKFIKQNTYRVVKDRGMTTYNGLTIEDVTTYFGVKKEGILPDRVLMFHLTSAANPETYTQNGLLNLHTIVTKGLMDDFFSECDLRLIYKEGEMPLVQFNNNVVEFAMLDHRFKSDQCINGFLIKEDAEHNSNVEHLRNCPEFIIDMGKLPGIPSLKETWTRKAVPLKLTLEVNFDDINEWDVYNYILEPLKYLIFKKTFSWSSGDNFMVYLKENIDVPPEKIIKIEELEEI
;
A
#
# COMPACT_ATOMS: atom_id res chain seq x y z
N MET A 1 0.45 -23.10 4.70
CA MET A 1 0.21 -21.68 4.43
C MET A 1 1.48 -20.90 4.69
N LYS A 2 1.96 -20.17 3.69
CA LYS A 2 3.16 -19.34 3.67
C LYS A 2 2.72 -17.87 3.66
N ILE A 3 3.01 -17.15 4.74
CA ILE A 3 2.75 -15.70 4.81
C ILE A 3 4.08 -14.97 4.68
N LEU A 4 4.15 -13.98 3.80
CA LEU A 4 5.23 -13.02 3.75
C LEU A 4 4.93 -11.86 4.70
N ASP A 5 5.55 -11.90 5.88
CA ASP A 5 5.49 -10.84 6.88
C ASP A 5 6.81 -10.07 6.87
N CYS A 6 6.75 -8.79 6.52
CA CYS A 6 7.86 -7.84 6.54
C CYS A 6 7.63 -6.68 7.51
N SER A 7 6.98 -6.98 8.64
CA SER A 7 6.75 -6.03 9.75
C SER A 7 8.05 -5.53 10.39
N ASN A 8 9.11 -6.34 10.38
CA ASN A 8 10.45 -5.99 10.82
C ASN A 8 11.48 -7.00 10.28
N VAL A 9 12.78 -6.70 10.44
CA VAL A 9 13.89 -7.57 10.03
C VAL A 9 13.72 -9.03 10.45
N LYS A 10 13.28 -9.29 11.68
CA LYS A 10 13.14 -10.65 12.21
C LYS A 10 11.98 -11.40 11.54
N THR A 11 10.82 -10.76 11.37
CA THR A 11 9.70 -11.39 10.68
C THR A 11 9.99 -11.60 9.20
N THR A 12 10.69 -10.67 8.55
CA THR A 12 11.18 -10.81 7.17
C THR A 12 12.08 -12.04 7.02
N ILE A 13 13.11 -12.17 7.87
CA ILE A 13 14.01 -13.33 7.88
C ILE A 13 13.24 -14.63 8.09
N THR A 14 12.31 -14.64 9.05
CA THR A 14 11.50 -15.81 9.37
C THR A 14 10.63 -16.24 8.20
N SER A 15 9.97 -15.28 7.54
CA SER A 15 9.13 -15.52 6.37
C SER A 15 9.94 -16.08 5.20
N LEU A 16 11.06 -15.43 4.85
CA LEU A 16 11.94 -15.89 3.78
C LEU A 16 12.54 -17.27 4.07
N CYS A 17 12.93 -17.58 5.31
CA CYS A 17 13.41 -18.91 5.67
C CYS A 17 12.36 -19.99 5.43
N LYS A 18 11.09 -19.70 5.71
CA LYS A 18 9.97 -20.62 5.42
C LYS A 18 9.75 -20.78 3.92
N LEU A 19 9.79 -19.68 3.15
CA LEU A 19 9.61 -19.71 1.70
C LEU A 19 10.71 -20.53 1.01
N PHE A 20 11.96 -20.37 1.43
CA PHE A 20 13.11 -21.07 0.85
C PHE A 20 13.42 -22.42 1.49
N ASN A 21 12.63 -22.86 2.49
CA ASN A 21 12.90 -24.06 3.27
C ASN A 21 14.36 -24.13 3.78
N THR A 22 14.82 -23.05 4.39
CA THR A 22 16.22 -22.87 4.82
C THR A 22 16.31 -22.41 6.28
N THR A 23 17.53 -22.31 6.80
CA THR A 23 17.80 -21.79 8.15
C THR A 23 18.17 -20.31 8.10
N GLU A 24 17.92 -19.59 9.19
CA GLU A 24 18.33 -18.19 9.36
C GLU A 24 19.81 -18.00 9.08
N LYS A 25 20.68 -18.85 9.64
CA LYS A 25 22.14 -18.81 9.40
C LYS A 25 22.49 -18.91 7.91
N HIS A 26 21.77 -19.73 7.14
CA HIS A 26 22.02 -19.90 5.71
C HIS A 26 21.51 -18.69 4.91
N LEU A 27 20.34 -18.14 5.27
CA LEU A 27 19.82 -16.90 4.68
C LEU A 27 20.75 -15.71 4.99
N GLU A 28 21.20 -15.55 6.23
CA GLU A 28 22.12 -14.48 6.61
C GLU A 28 23.45 -14.56 5.86
N LYS A 29 23.95 -15.78 5.61
CA LYS A 29 25.14 -16.00 4.77
C LYS A 29 24.89 -15.50 3.35
N PHE A 30 23.75 -15.83 2.73
CA PHE A 30 23.36 -15.31 1.42
C PHE A 30 23.33 -13.78 1.40
N ILE A 31 22.65 -13.16 2.36
CA ILE A 31 22.56 -11.69 2.46
C ILE A 31 23.96 -11.07 2.57
N LYS A 32 24.81 -11.59 3.47
CA LYS A 32 26.19 -11.11 3.66
C LYS A 32 27.04 -11.27 2.40
N GLN A 33 26.90 -12.39 1.69
CA GLN A 33 27.63 -12.63 0.45
C GLN A 33 27.19 -11.71 -0.69
N ASN A 34 26.02 -11.06 -0.59
CA ASN A 34 25.48 -10.17 -1.61
C ASN A 34 25.56 -8.68 -1.26
N THR A 35 26.18 -8.28 -0.13
CA THR A 35 26.32 -6.86 0.23
C THR A 35 27.21 -6.08 -0.75
N TYR A 36 28.12 -6.75 -1.46
CA TYR A 36 28.97 -6.12 -2.49
C TYR A 36 28.15 -5.51 -3.66
N ARG A 37 26.88 -5.91 -3.80
CA ARG A 37 25.97 -5.38 -4.82
C ARG A 37 25.56 -3.93 -4.56
N VAL A 38 25.73 -3.45 -3.32
CA VAL A 38 25.48 -2.06 -2.95
C VAL A 38 26.79 -1.29 -3.02
N VAL A 39 26.88 -0.33 -3.93
CA VAL A 39 28.07 0.51 -4.11
C VAL A 39 27.72 1.95 -3.74
N LYS A 40 28.50 2.53 -2.82
CA LYS A 40 28.41 3.93 -2.44
C LYS A 40 29.57 4.68 -3.11
N ASP A 41 29.25 5.58 -4.04
CA ASP A 41 30.23 6.45 -4.69
C ASP A 41 29.75 7.91 -4.67
N ARG A 42 30.57 8.82 -4.14
CA ARG A 42 30.32 10.27 -4.09
C ARG A 42 28.91 10.68 -3.62
N GLY A 43 28.37 9.97 -2.63
CA GLY A 43 27.03 10.25 -2.08
C GLY A 43 25.87 9.63 -2.84
N MET A 44 26.13 8.95 -3.98
CA MET A 44 25.14 8.12 -4.66
C MET A 44 25.26 6.67 -4.21
N THR A 45 24.11 6.06 -3.92
CA THR A 45 24.01 4.61 -3.69
C THR A 45 23.48 3.97 -4.97
N THR A 46 24.19 2.94 -5.45
CA THR A 46 23.76 2.12 -6.60
C THR A 46 23.62 0.67 -6.17
N TYR A 47 22.70 -0.05 -6.81
CA TYR A 47 22.44 -1.45 -6.51
C TYR A 47 22.44 -2.31 -7.76
N ASN A 48 23.31 -3.32 -7.80
CA ASN A 48 23.28 -4.36 -8.82
C ASN A 48 22.29 -5.46 -8.40
N GLY A 49 21.06 -5.36 -8.92
CA GLY A 49 19.90 -6.16 -8.54
C GLY A 49 20.17 -7.67 -8.44
N LEU A 50 19.61 -8.30 -7.41
CA LEU A 50 19.47 -9.76 -7.38
C LEU A 50 18.47 -10.19 -8.46
N THR A 51 18.75 -11.32 -9.09
CA THR A 51 17.78 -12.03 -9.93
C THR A 51 17.11 -13.15 -9.15
N ILE A 52 15.98 -13.64 -9.64
CA ILE A 52 15.36 -14.82 -9.03
C ILE A 52 16.23 -16.07 -9.20
N GLU A 53 17.02 -16.15 -10.29
CA GLU A 53 18.00 -17.22 -10.53
C GLU A 53 19.10 -17.25 -9.46
N ASP A 54 19.58 -16.07 -9.02
CA ASP A 54 20.55 -15.97 -7.92
C ASP A 54 20.00 -16.66 -6.66
N VAL A 55 18.71 -16.43 -6.36
CA VAL A 55 18.02 -16.98 -5.20
C VAL A 55 17.80 -18.49 -5.35
N THR A 56 17.19 -18.92 -6.46
CA THR A 56 16.86 -20.34 -6.66
C THR A 56 18.09 -21.22 -6.75
N THR A 57 19.17 -20.72 -7.36
CA THR A 57 20.44 -21.45 -7.47
C THR A 57 21.11 -21.61 -6.12
N TYR A 58 21.14 -20.55 -5.30
CA TYR A 58 21.78 -20.60 -3.99
C TYR A 58 21.06 -21.52 -3.01
N PHE A 59 19.72 -21.45 -2.96
CA PHE A 59 18.92 -22.23 -2.02
C PHE A 59 18.50 -23.60 -2.54
N GLY A 60 18.70 -23.89 -3.84
CA GLY A 60 18.30 -25.16 -4.45
C GLY A 60 16.78 -25.37 -4.49
N VAL A 61 16.03 -24.29 -4.69
CA VAL A 61 14.56 -24.27 -4.67
C VAL A 61 13.99 -23.94 -6.05
N LYS A 62 12.75 -24.40 -6.32
CA LYS A 62 12.02 -24.07 -7.55
C LYS A 62 11.32 -22.73 -7.44
N LYS A 63 11.22 -21.98 -8.55
CA LYS A 63 10.60 -20.65 -8.59
C LYS A 63 9.14 -20.65 -8.14
N GLU A 64 8.38 -21.67 -8.53
CA GLU A 64 6.96 -21.80 -8.19
C GLU A 64 6.76 -22.13 -6.71
N GLY A 65 7.78 -22.72 -6.07
CA GLY A 65 7.72 -23.17 -4.68
C GLY A 65 8.02 -22.09 -3.65
N ILE A 66 8.48 -20.91 -4.06
CA ILE A 66 8.94 -19.85 -3.15
C ILE A 66 7.98 -18.68 -3.03
N LEU A 67 6.92 -18.63 -3.83
CA LEU A 67 5.90 -17.59 -3.72
C LEU A 67 5.07 -17.77 -2.43
N PRO A 68 4.65 -16.68 -1.78
CA PRO A 68 3.79 -16.75 -0.61
C PRO A 68 2.33 -17.05 -1.01
N ASP A 69 1.55 -17.59 -0.07
CA ASP A 69 0.10 -17.72 -0.23
C ASP A 69 -0.61 -16.39 0.15
N ARG A 70 -0.01 -15.65 1.10
CA ARG A 70 -0.52 -14.36 1.61
C ARG A 70 0.62 -13.40 1.94
N VAL A 71 0.32 -12.10 1.95
CA VAL A 71 1.27 -11.04 2.28
C VAL A 71 0.67 -10.16 3.38
N LEU A 72 1.51 -9.69 4.32
CA LEU A 72 1.13 -8.55 5.16
C LEU A 72 1.47 -7.25 4.42
N MET A 73 0.44 -6.49 4.07
CA MET A 73 0.54 -5.20 3.41
C MET A 73 0.30 -4.07 4.43
N PHE A 74 1.07 -2.99 4.33
CA PHE A 74 0.97 -1.83 5.22
C PHE A 74 0.37 -0.64 4.46
N HIS A 75 -0.90 -0.34 4.71
CA HIS A 75 -1.64 0.73 4.03
C HIS A 75 -1.63 2.01 4.86
N LEU A 76 -1.27 3.13 4.25
CA LEU A 76 -1.38 4.46 4.87
C LEU A 76 -2.66 5.13 4.43
N THR A 77 -3.37 5.70 5.38
CA THR A 77 -4.63 6.41 5.12
C THR A 77 -4.91 7.42 6.21
N SER A 78 -6.05 8.09 6.10
CA SER A 78 -6.67 8.82 7.19
C SER A 78 -8.16 8.56 7.19
N ALA A 79 -8.80 8.69 8.35
CA ALA A 79 -10.25 8.50 8.43
C ALA A 79 -10.88 9.48 9.42
N ALA A 80 -12.00 10.08 9.02
CA ALA A 80 -12.85 10.87 9.91
C ALA A 80 -13.55 9.99 10.97
N ASN A 81 -13.74 8.70 10.67
CA ASN A 81 -14.23 7.70 11.62
C ASN A 81 -13.45 6.38 11.45
N PRO A 82 -12.41 6.13 12.27
CA PRO A 82 -11.62 4.90 12.22
C PRO A 82 -12.43 3.61 12.47
N GLU A 83 -13.57 3.69 13.16
CA GLU A 83 -14.41 2.51 13.46
C GLU A 83 -14.97 1.85 12.19
N THR A 84 -15.05 2.61 11.09
CA THR A 84 -15.53 2.11 9.79
C THR A 84 -14.70 0.95 9.27
N TYR A 85 -13.39 0.91 9.55
CA TYR A 85 -12.52 -0.20 9.14
C TYR A 85 -12.86 -1.49 9.89
N THR A 86 -13.20 -1.40 11.17
CA THR A 86 -13.59 -2.55 11.99
C THR A 86 -14.99 -3.06 11.61
N GLN A 87 -15.86 -2.19 11.11
CA GLN A 87 -17.25 -2.54 10.73
C GLN A 87 -17.35 -3.05 9.29
N ASN A 88 -16.72 -2.36 8.35
CA ASN A 88 -16.90 -2.56 6.91
C ASN A 88 -15.66 -3.11 6.20
N GLY A 89 -14.49 -3.04 6.83
CA GLY A 89 -13.21 -3.35 6.20
C GLY A 89 -12.63 -2.14 5.47
N LEU A 90 -11.59 -2.39 4.66
CA LEU A 90 -11.04 -1.41 3.74
C LEU A 90 -11.60 -1.69 2.35
N LEU A 91 -12.41 -0.76 1.85
CA LEU A 91 -13.16 -0.91 0.62
C LEU A 91 -12.46 -0.17 -0.52
N ASN A 92 -12.54 -0.71 -1.73
CA ASN A 92 -12.13 0.00 -2.94
C ASN A 92 -13.06 1.19 -3.21
N LEU A 93 -12.58 2.13 -4.02
CA LEU A 93 -13.29 3.39 -4.28
C LEU A 93 -14.71 3.17 -4.85
N HIS A 94 -14.88 2.17 -5.72
CA HIS A 94 -16.16 1.84 -6.30
C HIS A 94 -17.18 1.40 -5.24
N THR A 95 -16.78 0.50 -4.33
CA THR A 95 -17.64 0.05 -3.23
C THR A 95 -17.98 1.19 -2.27
N ILE A 96 -17.01 2.06 -1.95
CA ILE A 96 -17.23 3.24 -1.08
C ILE A 96 -18.35 4.13 -1.63
N VAL A 97 -18.32 4.40 -2.93
CA VAL A 97 -19.24 5.31 -3.60
C VAL A 97 -20.59 4.70 -3.85
N THR A 98 -20.64 3.46 -4.35
CA THR A 98 -21.92 2.76 -4.62
C THR A 98 -22.74 2.52 -3.36
N LYS A 99 -22.08 2.36 -2.20
CA LYS A 99 -22.75 2.22 -0.90
C LYS A 99 -23.06 3.55 -0.21
N GLY A 100 -22.63 4.69 -0.78
CA GLY A 100 -22.85 6.01 -0.18
C GLY A 100 -22.15 6.21 1.16
N LEU A 101 -21.02 5.52 1.42
CA LEU A 101 -20.36 5.56 2.74
C LEU A 101 -19.75 6.93 3.09
N MET A 102 -19.62 7.82 2.11
CA MET A 102 -19.12 9.18 2.28
C MET A 102 -20.22 10.24 2.11
N ASP A 103 -21.48 9.85 1.93
CA ASP A 103 -22.57 10.78 1.61
C ASP A 103 -22.79 11.82 2.71
N ASP A 104 -22.69 11.40 3.98
CA ASP A 104 -22.80 12.31 5.13
C ASP A 104 -21.68 13.36 5.10
N PHE A 105 -20.43 12.91 4.91
CA PHE A 105 -19.27 13.81 4.82
C PHE A 105 -19.38 14.78 3.64
N PHE A 106 -19.81 14.31 2.47
CA PHE A 106 -20.02 15.17 1.31
C PHE A 106 -21.16 16.16 1.54
N SER A 107 -22.26 15.73 2.15
CA SER A 107 -23.41 16.59 2.45
C SER A 107 -23.05 17.74 3.40
N GLU A 108 -22.19 17.49 4.39
CA GLU A 108 -21.64 18.55 5.27
C GLU A 108 -20.83 19.61 4.51
N CYS A 109 -20.32 19.27 3.32
CA CYS A 109 -19.56 20.16 2.45
C CYS A 109 -20.40 20.75 1.31
N ASP A 110 -21.74 20.63 1.38
CA ASP A 110 -22.69 20.99 0.30
C ASP A 110 -22.42 20.25 -1.02
N LEU A 111 -21.87 19.04 -0.93
CA LEU A 111 -21.55 18.16 -2.04
C LEU A 111 -22.45 16.93 -2.08
N ARG A 112 -22.74 16.49 -3.30
CA ARG A 112 -23.34 15.19 -3.55
C ARG A 112 -22.65 14.53 -4.72
N LEU A 113 -22.22 13.30 -4.51
CA LEU A 113 -21.75 12.44 -5.58
C LEU A 113 -22.95 11.71 -6.18
N ILE A 114 -23.16 11.88 -7.49
CA ILE A 114 -24.23 11.21 -8.23
C ILE A 114 -23.55 10.14 -9.08
N TYR A 115 -23.73 8.90 -8.68
CA TYR A 115 -23.22 7.74 -9.40
C TYR A 115 -24.37 6.87 -9.90
N LYS A 116 -24.24 6.39 -11.14
CA LYS A 116 -25.10 5.36 -11.72
C LYS A 116 -24.21 4.39 -12.47
N GLU A 117 -24.48 3.10 -12.28
CA GLU A 117 -23.73 2.02 -12.92
C GLU A 117 -23.63 2.23 -14.43
N GLY A 118 -22.41 2.16 -14.96
CA GLY A 118 -22.13 2.36 -16.40
C GLY A 118 -22.13 3.82 -16.87
N GLU A 119 -22.34 4.79 -15.99
CA GLU A 119 -22.30 6.23 -16.31
C GLU A 119 -21.12 6.94 -15.63
N MET A 120 -20.73 8.09 -16.18
CA MET A 120 -19.70 8.92 -15.57
C MET A 120 -20.24 9.53 -14.26
N PRO A 121 -19.49 9.43 -13.15
CA PRO A 121 -19.90 10.05 -11.89
C PRO A 121 -19.93 11.57 -12.02
N LEU A 122 -20.98 12.16 -11.46
CA LEU A 122 -21.20 13.60 -11.44
C LEU A 122 -21.08 14.13 -10.02
N VAL A 123 -20.56 15.35 -9.89
CA VAL A 123 -20.50 16.05 -8.61
C VAL A 123 -21.49 17.20 -8.65
N GLN A 124 -22.45 17.20 -7.73
CA GLN A 124 -23.34 18.32 -7.52
C GLN A 124 -22.79 19.19 -6.37
N PHE A 125 -22.60 20.48 -6.63
CA PHE A 125 -22.19 21.48 -5.66
C PHE A 125 -23.00 22.76 -5.85
N ASN A 126 -23.64 23.27 -4.78
CA ASN A 126 -24.46 24.49 -4.85
C ASN A 126 -25.47 24.49 -6.03
N ASN A 127 -26.12 23.35 -6.27
CA ASN A 127 -27.05 23.09 -7.39
C ASN A 127 -26.45 23.13 -8.80
N ASN A 128 -25.13 23.27 -8.94
CA ASN A 128 -24.44 23.07 -10.20
C ASN A 128 -23.95 21.64 -10.29
N VAL A 129 -24.08 21.03 -11.47
CA VAL A 129 -23.55 19.70 -11.76
C VAL A 129 -22.27 19.86 -12.56
N VAL A 130 -21.20 19.22 -12.08
CA VAL A 130 -19.88 19.28 -12.68
C VAL A 130 -19.46 17.87 -13.09
N GLU A 131 -19.10 17.74 -14.36
CA GLU A 131 -18.41 16.56 -14.89
C GLU A 131 -16.93 16.66 -14.57
N PHE A 132 -16.32 15.56 -14.12
CA PHE A 132 -14.91 15.55 -13.78
C PHE A 132 -14.19 14.32 -14.32
N ALA A 133 -13.44 14.51 -15.40
CA ALA A 133 -12.71 13.44 -16.06
C ALA A 133 -11.72 12.70 -15.15
N MET A 134 -11.14 13.37 -14.13
CA MET A 134 -10.28 12.67 -13.17
C MET A 134 -11.05 11.72 -12.27
N LEU A 135 -12.30 12.04 -11.90
CA LEU A 135 -13.15 11.07 -11.21
C LEU A 135 -13.41 9.90 -12.13
N ASP A 136 -13.84 10.15 -13.37
CA ASP A 136 -14.12 9.08 -14.33
C ASP A 136 -12.94 8.10 -14.47
N HIS A 137 -11.71 8.61 -14.52
CA HIS A 137 -10.50 7.79 -14.50
C HIS A 137 -10.37 6.97 -13.21
N ARG A 138 -10.50 7.59 -12.02
CA ARG A 138 -10.43 6.87 -10.74
C ARG A 138 -11.50 5.79 -10.61
N PHE A 139 -12.72 6.06 -11.09
CA PHE A 139 -13.81 5.10 -11.07
C PHE A 139 -13.70 4.00 -12.14
N LYS A 140 -12.85 4.12 -13.15
CA LYS A 140 -12.70 3.08 -14.19
C LYS A 140 -11.41 2.28 -14.07
N SER A 141 -10.35 2.91 -13.57
CA SER A 141 -8.98 2.41 -13.75
C SER A 141 -8.07 2.60 -12.53
N ASP A 142 -8.54 3.23 -11.46
CA ASP A 142 -7.72 3.53 -10.26
C ASP A 142 -8.61 3.51 -9.00
N GLN A 143 -9.21 2.34 -8.77
CA GLN A 143 -10.02 2.00 -7.60
C GLN A 143 -9.20 1.25 -6.53
N CYS A 144 -8.01 0.78 -6.91
CA CYS A 144 -7.23 -0.18 -6.16
C CYS A 144 -6.81 0.31 -4.77
N ILE A 145 -6.85 -0.63 -3.81
CA ILE A 145 -6.19 -0.45 -2.52
C ILE A 145 -4.70 -0.69 -2.74
N ASN A 146 -3.87 0.26 -2.30
CA ASN A 146 -2.42 0.16 -2.35
C ASN A 146 -1.80 0.11 -0.94
N GLY A 147 -0.51 -0.18 -0.85
CA GLY A 147 0.22 -0.16 0.41
C GLY A 147 1.68 -0.49 0.21
N PHE A 148 2.37 -0.82 1.29
CA PHE A 148 3.78 -1.15 1.29
C PHE A 148 4.02 -2.59 1.69
N LEU A 149 5.09 -3.17 1.13
CA LEU A 149 5.57 -4.49 1.51
C LEU A 149 6.34 -4.45 2.83
N ILE A 150 7.18 -3.43 3.06
CA ILE A 150 7.98 -3.29 4.29
C ILE A 150 7.27 -2.32 5.23
N LYS A 151 7.12 -2.68 6.52
CA LYS A 151 6.47 -1.78 7.50
C LYS A 151 7.33 -0.62 7.93
N GLU A 152 8.63 -0.87 8.08
CA GLU A 152 9.61 0.11 8.55
C GLU A 152 9.49 1.39 7.72
N ASP A 153 9.39 2.54 8.40
CA ASP A 153 9.28 3.90 7.87
C ASP A 153 8.33 4.11 6.67
N ALA A 154 7.32 3.26 6.50
CA ALA A 154 6.33 3.40 5.44
C ALA A 154 5.67 4.80 5.46
N GLU A 155 5.31 5.27 6.66
CA GLU A 155 4.72 6.59 6.94
C GLU A 155 5.61 7.79 6.61
N HIS A 156 6.92 7.56 6.38
CA HIS A 156 7.90 8.57 6.01
C HIS A 156 8.34 8.46 4.55
N ASN A 157 7.61 7.72 3.72
CA ASN A 157 7.84 7.71 2.28
C ASN A 157 7.34 9.02 1.67
N SER A 158 8.26 9.85 1.18
CA SER A 158 7.98 11.20 0.66
C SER A 158 7.00 11.24 -0.51
N ASN A 159 6.81 10.13 -1.23
CA ASN A 159 5.91 10.08 -2.37
C ASN A 159 4.43 9.93 -1.97
N VAL A 160 4.16 9.51 -0.72
CA VAL A 160 2.80 9.21 -0.25
C VAL A 160 2.49 9.76 1.14
N GLU A 161 3.39 10.55 1.71
CA GLU A 161 3.21 11.17 3.03
C GLU A 161 1.91 11.97 3.12
N HIS A 162 1.43 12.53 2.00
CA HIS A 162 0.14 13.22 1.92
C HIS A 162 -1.06 12.36 2.31
N LEU A 163 -0.98 11.04 2.12
CA LEU A 163 -2.07 10.11 2.44
C LEU A 163 -2.39 10.05 3.93
N ARG A 164 -1.41 10.40 4.79
CA ARG A 164 -1.63 10.57 6.24
C ARG A 164 -2.64 11.68 6.53
N ASN A 165 -2.70 12.70 5.68
CA ASN A 165 -3.52 13.89 5.94
C ASN A 165 -4.84 13.86 5.18
N CYS A 166 -4.85 13.30 3.98
CA CYS A 166 -6.02 13.28 3.12
C CYS A 166 -5.86 12.23 2.00
N PRO A 167 -6.84 11.32 1.81
CA PRO A 167 -6.83 10.40 0.67
C PRO A 167 -6.85 11.16 -0.65
N GLU A 168 -6.16 10.62 -1.66
CA GLU A 168 -6.05 11.30 -2.96
C GLU A 168 -7.40 11.59 -3.62
N PHE A 169 -8.37 10.69 -3.47
CA PHE A 169 -9.73 10.91 -3.96
C PHE A 169 -10.34 12.20 -3.42
N ILE A 170 -10.14 12.50 -2.13
CA ILE A 170 -10.63 13.72 -1.48
C ILE A 170 -9.83 14.94 -1.94
N ILE A 171 -8.51 14.80 -2.11
CA ILE A 171 -7.65 15.86 -2.66
C ILE A 171 -8.11 16.22 -4.07
N ASP A 172 -8.38 15.23 -4.93
CA ASP A 172 -8.78 15.46 -6.31
C ASP A 172 -10.17 16.06 -6.41
N MET A 173 -11.12 15.58 -5.60
CA MET A 173 -12.43 16.22 -5.45
C MET A 173 -12.32 17.68 -5.01
N GLY A 174 -11.40 18.01 -4.11
CA GLY A 174 -11.16 19.39 -3.65
C GLY A 174 -10.54 20.32 -4.69
N LYS A 175 -10.03 19.80 -5.82
CA LYS A 175 -9.51 20.62 -6.93
C LYS A 175 -10.62 21.18 -7.83
N LEU A 176 -11.85 20.68 -7.67
CA LEU A 176 -12.99 21.14 -8.46
C LEU A 176 -13.30 22.63 -8.16
N PRO A 177 -13.50 23.46 -9.20
CA PRO A 177 -13.82 24.88 -9.01
C PRO A 177 -15.02 25.07 -8.10
N GLY A 178 -14.84 25.85 -7.04
CA GLY A 178 -15.89 26.16 -6.06
C GLY A 178 -15.89 25.28 -4.81
N ILE A 179 -15.05 24.24 -4.71
CA ILE A 179 -14.98 23.33 -3.55
C ILE A 179 -13.67 23.48 -2.73
N PRO A 180 -13.24 24.70 -2.34
CA PRO A 180 -11.93 24.89 -1.71
C PRO A 180 -11.82 24.28 -0.29
N SER A 181 -12.94 23.95 0.36
CA SER A 181 -12.96 23.52 1.77
C SER A 181 -12.98 22.01 2.00
N LEU A 182 -13.08 21.16 0.96
CA LEU A 182 -13.25 19.71 1.16
C LEU A 182 -12.02 19.07 1.82
N LYS A 183 -10.83 19.36 1.29
CA LYS A 183 -9.56 18.90 1.85
C LYS A 183 -9.36 19.41 3.27
N GLU A 184 -9.60 20.70 3.50
CA GLU A 184 -9.46 21.32 4.83
C GLU A 184 -10.42 20.70 5.85
N THR A 185 -11.67 20.42 5.44
CA THR A 185 -12.67 19.78 6.29
C THR A 185 -12.28 18.36 6.64
N TRP A 186 -11.76 17.59 5.67
CA TRP A 186 -11.23 16.26 5.91
C TRP A 186 -10.05 16.29 6.87
N THR A 187 -9.01 17.07 6.57
CA THR A 187 -7.78 17.12 7.38
C THR A 187 -8.04 17.56 8.82
N ARG A 188 -9.05 18.40 9.09
CA ARG A 188 -9.43 18.77 10.46
C ARG A 188 -10.09 17.65 11.26
N LYS A 189 -10.78 16.72 10.59
CA LYS A 189 -11.55 15.64 11.23
C LYS A 189 -10.81 14.31 11.23
N ALA A 190 -9.94 14.09 10.25
CA ALA A 190 -9.38 12.80 9.96
C ALA A 190 -8.19 12.50 10.87
N VAL A 191 -8.17 11.28 11.40
CA VAL A 191 -7.03 10.74 12.13
C VAL A 191 -6.12 10.04 11.12
N PRO A 192 -4.80 10.30 11.11
CA PRO A 192 -3.84 9.57 10.28
C PRO A 192 -3.67 8.14 10.79
N LEU A 193 -3.71 7.17 9.89
CA LEU A 193 -3.73 5.75 10.24
C LEU A 193 -2.75 4.94 9.39
N LYS A 194 -2.19 3.89 9.99
CA LYS A 194 -1.50 2.80 9.30
C LYS A 194 -2.22 1.48 9.58
N LEU A 195 -2.73 0.85 8.53
CA LEU A 195 -3.41 -0.43 8.60
C LEU A 195 -2.43 -1.55 8.23
N THR A 196 -2.41 -2.62 9.02
CA THR A 196 -1.75 -3.88 8.64
C THR A 196 -2.81 -4.84 8.11
N LEU A 197 -2.67 -5.25 6.86
CA LEU A 197 -3.67 -6.00 6.11
C LEU A 197 -3.09 -7.36 5.72
N GLU A 198 -3.82 -8.44 5.99
CA GLU A 198 -3.47 -9.78 5.49
C GLU A 198 -4.21 -10.03 4.18
N VAL A 199 -3.49 -9.96 3.06
CA VAL A 199 -4.06 -10.08 1.71
C VAL A 199 -3.65 -11.40 1.06
N ASN A 200 -4.52 -12.01 0.24
CA ASN A 200 -4.12 -13.18 -0.53
C ASN A 200 -3.18 -12.75 -1.65
N PHE A 201 -2.18 -13.57 -1.95
CA PHE A 201 -1.23 -13.26 -3.01
C PHE A 201 -1.93 -13.14 -4.37
N ASP A 202 -2.91 -14.00 -4.64
CA ASP A 202 -3.70 -13.97 -5.88
C ASP A 202 -4.56 -12.70 -6.05
N ASP A 203 -4.78 -11.91 -5.00
CA ASP A 203 -5.56 -10.66 -5.05
C ASP A 203 -4.70 -9.44 -5.40
N ILE A 204 -3.37 -9.62 -5.48
CA ILE A 204 -2.41 -8.58 -5.82
C ILE A 204 -2.37 -8.37 -7.34
N ASN A 205 -2.28 -7.11 -7.75
CA ASN A 205 -1.99 -6.70 -9.13
C ASN A 205 -0.47 -6.58 -9.30
N GLU A 206 0.15 -7.54 -9.97
CA GLU A 206 1.61 -7.65 -10.04
C GLU A 206 2.12 -7.92 -11.46
N TRP A 207 3.15 -7.14 -11.84
CA TRP A 207 3.80 -7.23 -13.15
C TRP A 207 4.94 -8.26 -13.14
N ASP A 208 5.65 -8.37 -12.01
CA ASP A 208 6.66 -9.39 -11.74
C ASP A 208 6.48 -9.93 -10.32
N VAL A 209 5.94 -11.15 -10.24
CA VAL A 209 5.59 -11.84 -8.99
C VAL A 209 6.80 -12.08 -8.09
N TYR A 210 8.01 -12.13 -8.66
CA TYR A 210 9.22 -12.42 -7.90
C TYR A 210 9.74 -11.22 -7.12
N ASN A 211 9.20 -10.01 -7.33
CA ASN A 211 9.53 -8.84 -6.51
C ASN A 211 9.14 -9.04 -5.04
N TYR A 212 8.11 -9.84 -4.75
CA TYR A 212 7.75 -10.22 -3.39
C TYR A 212 8.79 -11.13 -2.71
N ILE A 213 9.78 -11.61 -3.45
CA ILE A 213 10.95 -12.32 -2.94
C ILE A 213 12.18 -11.41 -2.95
N LEU A 214 12.39 -10.69 -4.06
CA LEU A 214 13.59 -9.90 -4.29
C LEU A 214 13.62 -8.62 -3.44
N GLU A 215 12.51 -7.93 -3.25
CA GLU A 215 12.46 -6.68 -2.48
C GLU A 215 12.69 -6.90 -0.97
N PRO A 216 12.12 -7.94 -0.32
CA PRO A 216 12.50 -8.28 1.05
C PRO A 216 13.99 -8.65 1.21
N LEU A 217 14.58 -9.34 0.22
CA LEU A 217 16.01 -9.65 0.21
C LEU A 217 16.86 -8.39 0.06
N LYS A 218 16.48 -7.50 -0.86
CA LYS A 218 17.11 -6.18 -1.06
C LYS A 218 17.01 -5.35 0.21
N TYR A 219 15.85 -5.30 0.88
CA TYR A 219 15.69 -4.67 2.19
C TYR A 219 16.71 -5.20 3.19
N LEU A 220 16.83 -6.53 3.36
CA LEU A 220 17.82 -7.12 4.29
C LEU A 220 19.27 -6.79 3.91
N ILE A 221 19.61 -6.75 2.62
CA ILE A 221 20.93 -6.34 2.13
C ILE A 221 21.19 -4.86 2.48
N PHE A 222 20.23 -3.98 2.18
CA PHE A 222 20.35 -2.54 2.42
C PHE A 222 20.42 -2.22 3.92
N LYS A 223 19.70 -2.99 4.76
CA LYS A 223 19.82 -2.89 6.23
C LYS A 223 21.23 -3.22 6.70
N LYS A 224 21.89 -4.26 6.14
CA LYS A 224 23.28 -4.60 6.50
C LYS A 224 24.31 -3.58 6.01
N THR A 225 24.01 -2.81 4.96
CA THR A 225 24.93 -1.79 4.42
C THR A 225 24.60 -0.37 4.87
N PHE A 226 23.59 -0.20 5.73
CA PHE A 226 23.07 1.10 6.17
C PHE A 226 22.73 2.00 4.98
N SER A 227 22.00 1.44 4.02
CA SER A 227 21.64 2.12 2.76
C SER A 227 20.15 2.15 2.50
N TRP A 228 19.35 1.59 3.40
CA TRP A 228 17.90 1.54 3.26
C TRP A 228 17.27 2.89 3.59
N SER A 229 16.30 3.31 2.79
CA SER A 229 15.44 4.46 3.02
C SER A 229 13.97 4.12 2.76
N SER A 230 13.05 4.91 3.31
CA SER A 230 11.61 4.75 3.07
C SER A 230 11.24 4.82 1.59
N GLY A 231 12.01 5.59 0.79
CA GLY A 231 11.84 5.69 -0.66
C GLY A 231 12.16 4.40 -1.43
N ASP A 232 12.88 3.45 -0.82
CA ASP A 232 13.16 2.14 -1.41
C ASP A 232 12.02 1.13 -1.19
N ASN A 233 10.97 1.50 -0.46
CA ASN A 233 9.91 0.59 -0.07
C ASN A 233 9.02 0.21 -1.27
N PHE A 234 8.85 -1.09 -1.46
CA PHE A 234 8.06 -1.62 -2.57
C PHE A 234 6.56 -1.41 -2.33
N MET A 235 5.90 -0.77 -3.29
CA MET A 235 4.45 -0.58 -3.26
C MET A 235 3.74 -1.85 -3.74
N VAL A 236 2.71 -2.22 -3.00
CA VAL A 236 1.80 -3.33 -3.27
C VAL A 236 0.47 -2.75 -3.72
N TYR A 237 -0.11 -3.29 -4.79
CA TYR A 237 -1.40 -2.88 -5.31
C TYR A 237 -2.31 -4.10 -5.34
N LEU A 238 -3.53 -3.98 -4.83
CA LEU A 238 -4.56 -5.00 -5.01
C LEU A 238 -5.23 -4.83 -6.37
N LYS A 239 -5.89 -5.87 -6.88
CA LYS A 239 -6.75 -5.77 -8.08
C LYS A 239 -7.91 -4.82 -7.80
N GLU A 240 -8.36 -4.10 -8.84
CA GLU A 240 -9.36 -3.02 -8.75
C GLU A 240 -10.65 -3.39 -8.02
N ASN A 241 -11.10 -4.65 -8.17
CA ASN A 241 -12.36 -5.14 -7.63
C ASN A 241 -12.24 -5.80 -6.25
N ILE A 242 -11.12 -5.64 -5.56
CA ILE A 242 -10.86 -6.27 -4.27
C ILE A 242 -11.18 -5.29 -3.14
N ASP A 243 -12.01 -5.77 -2.22
CA ASP A 243 -12.21 -5.19 -0.88
C ASP A 243 -11.48 -6.06 0.15
N VAL A 244 -10.95 -5.45 1.21
CA VAL A 244 -10.35 -6.16 2.34
C VAL A 244 -11.36 -6.19 3.49
N PRO A 245 -11.91 -7.36 3.86
CA PRO A 245 -12.93 -7.43 4.89
C PRO A 245 -12.34 -7.17 6.29
N PRO A 246 -13.16 -6.81 7.30
CA PRO A 246 -12.70 -6.44 8.63
C PRO A 246 -11.74 -7.45 9.28
N GLU A 247 -12.03 -8.74 9.16
CA GLU A 247 -11.23 -9.82 9.75
C GLU A 247 -9.83 -9.98 9.14
N LYS A 248 -9.56 -9.30 8.02
CA LYS A 248 -8.24 -9.24 7.37
C LYS A 248 -7.45 -8.00 7.76
N ILE A 249 -8.02 -7.09 8.53
CA ILE A 249 -7.31 -5.96 9.13
C ILE A 249 -6.71 -6.42 10.46
N ILE A 250 -5.43 -6.76 10.43
CA ILE A 250 -4.70 -7.33 11.57
C ILE A 250 -4.44 -6.27 12.64
N LYS A 251 -4.19 -5.02 12.22
CA LYS A 251 -3.88 -3.93 13.12
C LYS A 251 -4.28 -2.59 12.51
N ILE A 252 -4.80 -1.70 13.36
CA ILE A 252 -5.02 -0.29 13.08
C ILE A 252 -4.11 0.50 14.03
N GLU A 253 -3.23 1.32 13.49
CA GLU A 253 -2.31 2.16 14.26
C GLU A 253 -2.62 3.63 13.95
N GLU A 254 -2.97 4.41 14.97
CA GLU A 254 -2.98 5.87 14.87
C GLU A 254 -1.54 6.38 14.77
N LEU A 255 -1.30 7.29 13.84
CA LEU A 255 -0.01 7.93 13.66
C LEU A 255 -0.01 9.28 14.38
N GLU A 256 1.16 9.73 14.84
CA GLU A 256 1.27 11.09 15.36
C GLU A 256 1.05 12.11 14.22
N GLU A 257 0.41 13.23 14.53
CA GLU A 257 0.34 14.37 13.62
C GLU A 257 1.77 14.93 13.40
N ILE A 258 2.07 15.35 12.16
CA ILE A 258 3.38 15.90 11.77
C ILE A 258 3.52 17.33 12.26
#